data_AF-A0A076N4F5-F1
#
_entry.id   AF-A0A076N4F5-F1
#
_cell.length_a   1.000
_cell.length_b   1.000
_cell.length_c   1.000
_cell.angle_alpha   90.00
_cell.angle_beta   90.00
_cell.angle_gamma   90.00
#
_symmetry.space_group_name_H-M   'P 1'
#
loop_
_entity.id
_entity.type
_entity.pdbx_description
1 polymer ?
#
loop_
_entity_poly.entity_id
_entity_poly.type
_entity_poly.pdbx_seq_one_letter_code
_entity_poly.pdbx_strand_id
1 'polypeptide(L)'
;MGLLDEVRWFPGATRLIDLARAEMPQQKGESAAFVTLVSLRAHGIVVANQDDTASAGLSPASTAAAVAELSGGELTAVAAEGRWTAAALRAILAGVPELDATLVAFVDTADLGAPDTPDAALRDYLDGGLPPFWSSRWRARNPVFLAGVLSGVGGTLVAIVDGYRWAGRDGVHLQMLDRVVAALRGLLLVVPAADAAAARALVARAGFTP
;
A
#
# COMPACT_ATOMS: atom_id res chain seq x y z
N MET A 1 19.87 5.17 -14.02
CA MET A 1 19.05 4.22 -13.24
C MET A 1 18.25 5.07 -12.26
N GLY A 2 16.93 4.95 -12.27
CA GLY A 2 16.07 5.69 -11.34
C GLY A 2 15.94 4.95 -10.01
N LEU A 3 15.55 5.63 -8.93
CA LEU A 3 15.45 4.97 -7.62
C LEU A 3 14.46 3.79 -7.59
N LEU A 4 13.42 3.84 -8.43
CA LEU A 4 12.45 2.74 -8.54
C LEU A 4 13.07 1.44 -9.07
N ASP A 5 14.17 1.52 -9.81
CA ASP A 5 14.88 0.34 -10.33
C ASP A 5 15.65 -0.40 -9.20
N GLU A 6 15.87 0.27 -8.06
CA GLU A 6 16.59 -0.27 -6.90
C GLU A 6 15.66 -0.82 -5.81
N VAL A 7 14.34 -0.63 -5.98
CA VAL A 7 13.35 -1.07 -4.99
C VAL A 7 13.34 -2.59 -4.91
N ARG A 8 13.39 -3.10 -3.67
CA ARG A 8 13.05 -4.49 -3.38
C ARG A 8 11.54 -4.63 -3.36
N TRP A 9 11.00 -5.01 -4.51
CA TRP A 9 9.58 -5.26 -4.70
C TRP A 9 9.10 -6.49 -3.90
N PHE A 10 7.88 -6.41 -3.36
CA PHE A 10 7.22 -7.55 -2.73
C PHE A 10 6.77 -8.59 -3.77
N PRO A 11 6.53 -9.86 -3.36
CA PRO A 11 5.92 -10.84 -4.24
C PRO A 11 4.65 -10.29 -4.91
N GLY A 12 4.51 -10.52 -6.22
CA GLY A 12 3.35 -10.05 -6.99
C GLY A 12 3.33 -8.54 -7.32
N ALA A 13 4.26 -7.73 -6.81
CA ALA A 13 4.22 -6.27 -6.97
C ALA A 13 4.24 -5.79 -8.43
N THR A 14 5.01 -6.44 -9.32
CA THR A 14 5.01 -6.07 -10.75
C THR A 14 3.62 -6.24 -11.36
N ARG A 15 2.97 -7.39 -11.11
CA ARG A 15 1.60 -7.65 -11.55
C ARG A 15 0.61 -6.66 -10.94
N LEU A 16 0.76 -6.35 -9.64
CA LEU A 16 -0.06 -5.36 -8.94
C LEU A 16 0.04 -3.98 -9.60
N ILE A 17 1.25 -3.52 -9.93
CA ILE A 17 1.50 -2.23 -10.59
C ILE A 17 0.87 -2.21 -11.98
N ASP A 18 1.03 -3.27 -12.76
CA ASP A 18 0.46 -3.36 -14.11
C ASP A 18 -1.08 -3.33 -14.08
N LEU A 19 -1.68 -4.08 -13.15
CA LEU A 19 -3.13 -4.08 -12.92
C LEU A 19 -3.63 -2.72 -12.47
N ALA A 20 -2.94 -2.09 -11.51
CA ALA A 20 -3.28 -0.75 -11.04
C ALA A 20 -3.24 0.25 -12.20
N ARG A 21 -2.18 0.25 -13.02
CA ARG A 21 -2.05 1.16 -14.17
C ARG A 21 -3.10 0.93 -15.25
N ALA A 22 -3.48 -0.32 -15.49
CA ALA A 22 -4.54 -0.65 -16.44
C ALA A 22 -5.91 -0.11 -15.97
N GLU A 23 -6.13 -0.07 -14.66
CA GLU A 23 -7.37 0.40 -14.05
C GLU A 23 -7.38 1.92 -13.78
N MET A 24 -6.22 2.58 -13.82
CA MET A 24 -6.12 4.02 -13.58
C MET A 24 -6.73 4.86 -14.73
N PRO A 25 -7.34 6.01 -14.39
CA PRO A 25 -7.47 6.56 -13.04
C PRO A 25 -8.57 5.85 -12.24
N GLN A 26 -8.40 5.81 -10.91
CA GLN A 26 -9.53 5.46 -10.03
C GLN A 26 -10.72 6.39 -10.31
N GLN A 27 -11.94 5.86 -10.29
CA GLN A 27 -13.14 6.68 -10.45
C GLN A 27 -13.32 7.62 -9.25
N LYS A 28 -13.88 8.81 -9.48
CA LYS A 28 -13.95 9.87 -8.46
C LYS A 28 -14.89 9.45 -7.32
N GLY A 29 -14.36 9.29 -6.12
CA GLY A 29 -15.11 8.86 -4.94
C GLY A 29 -15.05 7.35 -4.68
N GLU A 30 -14.38 6.60 -5.54
CA GLU A 30 -14.37 5.13 -5.55
C GLU A 30 -12.96 4.55 -5.34
N SER A 31 -12.13 5.25 -4.57
CA SER A 31 -10.75 4.79 -4.31
C SER A 31 -10.70 3.44 -3.60
N ALA A 32 -11.69 3.15 -2.74
CA ALA A 32 -11.86 1.84 -2.12
C ALA A 32 -12.25 0.75 -3.14
N ALA A 33 -13.07 1.08 -4.14
CA ALA A 33 -13.46 0.18 -5.23
C ALA A 33 -12.22 -0.18 -6.07
N PHE A 34 -11.41 0.83 -6.43
CA PHE A 34 -10.13 0.64 -7.13
C PHE A 34 -9.21 -0.35 -6.41
N VAL A 35 -8.90 -0.14 -5.11
CA VAL A 35 -7.99 -1.06 -4.41
C VAL A 35 -8.60 -2.45 -4.20
N THR A 36 -9.93 -2.55 -4.07
CA THR A 36 -10.64 -3.83 -3.96
C THR A 36 -10.49 -4.63 -5.25
N LEU A 37 -10.84 -4.01 -6.39
CA LEU A 37 -10.74 -4.62 -7.72
C LEU A 37 -9.31 -5.08 -8.04
N VAL A 38 -8.33 -4.20 -7.81
CA VAL A 38 -6.92 -4.51 -8.09
C VAL A 38 -6.41 -5.62 -7.17
N SER A 39 -6.81 -5.65 -5.89
CA SER A 39 -6.46 -6.75 -4.97
C SER A 39 -7.03 -8.09 -5.45
N LEU A 40 -8.31 -8.13 -5.83
CA LEU A 40 -8.96 -9.34 -6.35
C LEU A 40 -8.21 -9.87 -7.59
N ARG A 41 -7.92 -8.99 -8.56
CA ARG A 41 -7.21 -9.36 -9.80
C ARG A 41 -5.75 -9.75 -9.56
N ALA A 42 -5.08 -9.17 -8.55
CA ALA A 42 -3.72 -9.53 -8.16
C ALA A 42 -3.64 -11.02 -7.75
N HIS A 43 -4.67 -11.52 -7.06
CA HIS A 43 -4.81 -12.93 -6.69
C HIS A 43 -5.59 -13.77 -7.72
N GLY A 44 -5.79 -13.26 -8.94
CA GLY A 44 -6.38 -14.03 -10.04
C GLY A 44 -7.90 -14.09 -10.07
N ILE A 45 -8.59 -13.36 -9.20
CA ILE A 45 -10.05 -13.29 -9.19
C ILE A 45 -10.51 -12.27 -10.22
N VAL A 46 -11.40 -12.72 -11.11
CA VAL A 46 -11.90 -11.91 -12.22
C VAL A 46 -13.13 -11.13 -11.78
N VAL A 47 -12.99 -9.80 -11.75
CA VAL A 47 -14.10 -8.84 -11.57
C VAL A 47 -14.07 -7.88 -12.76
N ALA A 48 -15.25 -7.53 -13.30
CA ALA A 48 -15.33 -6.88 -14.60
C ALA A 48 -14.91 -5.41 -14.55
N ASN A 49 -15.36 -4.65 -13.54
CA ASN A 49 -15.05 -3.23 -13.42
C ASN A 49 -15.12 -2.72 -11.95
N GLN A 50 -14.82 -1.43 -11.74
CA GLN A 50 -14.89 -0.77 -10.43
C GLN A 50 -16.33 -0.70 -9.88
N ASP A 51 -17.34 -0.54 -10.74
CA ASP A 51 -18.75 -0.43 -10.33
C ASP A 51 -19.24 -1.71 -9.61
N ASP A 52 -18.76 -2.87 -10.05
CA ASP A 52 -19.02 -4.17 -9.39
C ASP A 52 -18.43 -4.22 -7.96
N THR A 53 -17.52 -3.30 -7.64
CA THR A 53 -16.87 -3.16 -6.33
C THR A 53 -17.28 -1.89 -5.59
N ALA A 54 -18.24 -1.11 -6.12
CA ALA A 54 -18.67 0.17 -5.56
C ALA A 54 -19.36 0.05 -4.18
N SER A 55 -19.73 -1.16 -3.74
CA SER A 55 -20.17 -1.43 -2.37
C SER A 55 -19.04 -1.27 -1.33
N ALA A 56 -17.78 -1.24 -1.76
CA ALA A 56 -16.63 -1.03 -0.89
C ALA A 56 -16.63 0.42 -0.35
N GLY A 57 -17.08 0.58 0.90
CA GLY A 57 -16.93 1.86 1.60
C GLY A 57 -15.47 2.27 1.79
N LEU A 58 -15.23 3.57 2.08
CA LEU A 58 -13.90 4.18 2.25
C LEU A 58 -13.10 3.74 3.50
N SER A 59 -13.60 2.77 4.26
CA SER A 59 -12.96 2.29 5.49
C SER A 59 -12.23 0.95 5.29
N PRO A 60 -11.20 0.64 6.10
CA PRO A 60 -10.57 -0.67 6.08
C PRO A 60 -11.56 -1.82 6.25
N ALA A 61 -12.52 -1.70 7.18
CA ALA A 61 -13.49 -2.75 7.46
C ALA A 61 -14.43 -3.02 6.27
N SER A 62 -14.92 -1.98 5.61
CA SER A 62 -15.78 -2.13 4.42
C SER A 62 -15.03 -2.68 3.21
N THR A 63 -13.77 -2.27 3.01
CA THR A 63 -12.91 -2.87 1.97
C THR A 63 -12.62 -4.35 2.27
N ALA A 64 -12.34 -4.70 3.52
CA ALA A 64 -12.13 -6.09 3.94
C ALA A 64 -13.36 -6.96 3.69
N ALA A 65 -14.55 -6.46 4.02
CA ALA A 65 -15.82 -7.15 3.75
C ALA A 65 -16.05 -7.34 2.25
N ALA A 66 -15.84 -6.30 1.43
CA ALA A 66 -15.99 -6.38 -0.02
C ALA A 66 -15.02 -7.39 -0.65
N VAL A 67 -13.76 -7.44 -0.22
CA VAL A 67 -12.78 -8.45 -0.67
C VAL A 67 -13.27 -9.87 -0.35
N ALA A 68 -13.75 -10.11 0.87
CA ALA A 68 -14.24 -11.44 1.27
C ALA A 68 -15.50 -11.85 0.48
N GLU A 69 -16.44 -10.93 0.31
CA GLU A 69 -17.69 -11.16 -0.42
C GLU A 69 -17.44 -11.44 -1.91
N LEU A 70 -16.71 -10.55 -2.58
CA LEU A 70 -16.46 -10.63 -4.03
C LEU A 70 -15.51 -11.77 -4.41
N SER A 71 -14.66 -12.23 -3.48
CA SER A 71 -13.83 -13.42 -3.68
C SER A 71 -14.56 -14.73 -3.38
N GLY A 72 -15.82 -14.70 -2.94
CA GLY A 72 -16.51 -15.91 -2.48
C GLY A 72 -15.83 -16.58 -1.27
N GLY A 73 -15.07 -15.82 -0.48
CA GLY A 73 -14.29 -16.30 0.65
C GLY A 73 -12.92 -16.89 0.29
N GLU A 74 -12.49 -16.84 -0.97
CA GLU A 74 -11.15 -17.30 -1.37
C GLU A 74 -10.03 -16.39 -0.84
N LEU A 75 -10.33 -15.09 -0.66
CA LEU A 75 -9.43 -14.13 -0.05
C LEU A 75 -9.96 -13.68 1.30
N THR A 76 -9.03 -13.32 2.17
CA THR A 76 -9.32 -12.63 3.42
C THR A 76 -8.45 -11.39 3.56
N ALA A 77 -8.99 -10.34 4.16
CA ALA A 77 -8.25 -9.15 4.51
C ALA A 77 -8.02 -9.14 6.03
N VAL A 78 -6.77 -9.28 6.44
CA VAL A 78 -6.36 -9.16 7.84
C VAL A 78 -6.05 -7.70 8.12
N ALA A 79 -6.78 -7.09 9.04
CA ALA A 79 -6.53 -5.72 9.46
C ALA A 79 -5.36 -5.67 10.44
N ALA A 80 -4.60 -4.58 10.44
CA ALA A 80 -3.64 -4.29 11.51
C ALA A 80 -4.16 -3.10 12.31
N GLU A 81 -4.67 -3.37 13.50
CA GLU A 81 -5.24 -2.35 14.40
C GLU A 81 -4.29 -2.05 15.56
N GLY A 82 -4.04 -0.76 15.80
CA GLY A 82 -3.22 -0.30 16.91
C GLY A 82 -2.47 0.98 16.61
N ARG A 83 -1.49 1.30 17.46
CA ARG A 83 -0.69 2.52 17.33
C ARG A 83 0.40 2.34 16.29
N TRP A 84 0.35 3.17 15.25
CA TRP A 84 1.38 3.18 14.20
C TRP A 84 2.71 3.72 14.73
N THR A 85 3.77 2.95 14.50
CA THR A 85 5.16 3.34 14.71
C THR A 85 6.00 2.85 13.55
N ALA A 86 7.15 3.50 13.31
CA ALA A 86 8.10 3.07 12.29
C ALA A 86 8.60 1.63 12.52
N ALA A 87 8.85 1.26 13.77
CA ALA A 87 9.27 -0.10 14.12
C ALA A 87 8.20 -1.14 13.78
N ALA A 88 6.95 -0.86 14.13
CA ALA A 88 5.83 -1.78 13.88
C ALA A 88 5.53 -1.93 12.37
N LEU A 89 5.49 -0.82 11.62
CA LEU A 89 5.29 -0.90 10.16
C LEU A 89 6.48 -1.61 9.48
N ARG A 90 7.72 -1.33 9.90
CA ARG A 90 8.91 -2.03 9.39
C ARG A 90 8.83 -3.53 9.63
N ALA A 91 8.35 -3.97 10.80
CA ALA A 91 8.19 -5.38 11.12
C ALA A 91 7.18 -6.06 10.17
N ILE A 92 6.06 -5.41 9.86
CA ILE A 92 5.09 -5.91 8.86
C ILE A 92 5.77 -6.00 7.48
N LEU A 93 6.35 -4.89 6.99
CA LEU A 93 6.96 -4.84 5.65
C LEU A 93 8.10 -5.86 5.48
N ALA A 94 8.82 -6.19 6.55
CA ALA A 94 9.89 -7.19 6.53
C ALA A 94 9.37 -8.63 6.41
N GLY A 95 8.17 -8.92 6.93
CA GLY A 95 7.57 -10.26 6.87
C GLY A 95 6.69 -10.51 5.65
N VAL A 96 6.26 -9.46 4.94
CA VAL A 96 5.44 -9.56 3.73
C VAL A 96 6.05 -10.42 2.62
N PRO A 97 7.37 -10.44 2.37
CA PRO A 97 7.97 -11.33 1.38
C PRO A 97 7.74 -12.83 1.60
N GLU A 98 7.30 -13.25 2.79
CA GLU A 98 6.98 -14.64 3.13
C GLU A 98 5.52 -15.01 2.83
N LEU A 99 4.71 -14.06 2.37
CA LEU A 99 3.29 -14.21 2.09
C LEU A 99 2.98 -13.81 0.64
N ASP A 100 1.97 -14.44 0.04
CA ASP A 100 1.30 -13.88 -1.14
C ASP A 100 0.28 -12.84 -0.66
N ALA A 101 0.76 -11.62 -0.38
CA ALA A 101 -0.04 -10.56 0.24
C ALA A 101 -0.05 -9.27 -0.57
N THR A 102 -1.26 -8.73 -0.79
CA THR A 102 -1.45 -7.35 -1.26
C THR A 102 -1.67 -6.43 -0.05
N LEU A 103 -0.81 -5.43 0.11
CA LEU A 103 -0.90 -4.45 1.21
C LEU A 103 -1.71 -3.23 0.80
N VAL A 104 -2.84 -3.00 1.47
CA VAL A 104 -3.69 -1.82 1.24
C VAL A 104 -3.57 -0.88 2.44
N ALA A 105 -2.92 0.26 2.24
CA ALA A 105 -2.73 1.30 3.24
C ALA A 105 -3.79 2.40 3.08
N PHE A 106 -4.53 2.68 4.14
CA PHE A 106 -5.46 3.81 4.20
C PHE A 106 -4.70 5.00 4.76
N VAL A 107 -4.46 6.01 3.94
CA VAL A 107 -3.61 7.15 4.29
C VAL A 107 -4.36 8.47 4.25
N ASP A 108 -3.94 9.40 5.10
CA ASP A 108 -4.18 10.82 4.92
C ASP A 108 -3.06 11.39 4.06
N THR A 109 -3.36 11.71 2.79
CA THR A 109 -2.35 12.12 1.83
C THR A 109 -1.67 13.43 2.21
N ALA A 110 -2.23 14.20 3.16
CA ALA A 110 -1.64 15.45 3.64
C ALA A 110 -0.35 15.23 4.46
N ASP A 111 -0.22 14.07 5.10
CA ASP A 111 0.94 13.75 5.95
C ASP A 111 2.08 13.09 5.17
N LEU A 112 1.81 12.67 3.93
CA LEU A 112 2.80 12.14 3.00
C LEU A 112 3.74 13.25 2.50
N GLY A 113 4.93 12.84 2.07
CA GLY A 113 5.81 13.65 1.25
C GLY A 113 5.24 13.87 -0.15
N ALA A 114 5.71 14.88 -0.86
CA ALA A 114 5.24 15.15 -2.22
C ALA A 114 5.57 13.96 -3.15
N PRO A 115 4.61 13.47 -3.96
CA PRO A 115 4.85 12.29 -4.82
C PRO A 115 5.85 12.57 -5.96
N ASP A 116 6.12 13.84 -6.26
CA ASP A 116 7.12 14.35 -7.19
C ASP A 116 8.44 14.75 -6.51
N THR A 117 8.68 14.29 -5.27
CA THR A 117 9.97 14.50 -4.59
C THR A 117 11.12 13.99 -5.48
N PRO A 118 12.14 14.81 -5.79
CA PRO A 118 13.22 14.41 -6.67
C PRO A 118 14.01 13.20 -6.16
N ASP A 119 14.38 12.29 -7.05
CA ASP A 119 15.18 11.09 -6.73
C ASP A 119 16.47 11.45 -5.98
N ALA A 120 17.14 12.55 -6.33
CA ALA A 120 18.36 12.98 -5.66
C ALA A 120 18.13 13.25 -4.16
N ALA A 121 17.04 13.92 -3.79
CA ALA A 121 16.73 14.22 -2.40
C ALA A 121 16.35 12.96 -1.60
N LEU A 122 15.65 12.01 -2.25
CA LEU A 122 15.36 10.71 -1.67
C LEU A 122 16.64 9.88 -1.47
N ARG A 123 17.63 10.03 -2.36
CA ARG A 123 18.92 9.37 -2.23
C ARG A 123 19.77 9.97 -1.10
N ASP A 124 19.81 11.29 -0.97
CA ASP A 124 20.44 11.96 0.16
C ASP A 124 19.87 11.48 1.51
N TYR A 125 18.55 11.24 1.56
CA TYR A 125 17.91 10.63 2.73
C TYR A 125 18.40 9.19 2.98
N LEU A 126 18.47 8.35 1.95
CA LEU A 126 18.95 6.96 2.08
C LEU A 126 20.41 6.90 2.55
N ASP A 127 21.25 7.82 2.09
CA ASP A 127 22.68 7.81 2.35
C ASP A 127 23.04 8.50 3.68
N GLY A 128 22.43 9.66 3.97
CA GLY A 128 22.80 10.54 5.09
C GLY A 128 21.69 10.80 6.11
N GLY A 129 20.47 10.32 5.87
CA GLY A 129 19.34 10.45 6.80
C GLY A 129 18.69 11.83 6.82
N LEU A 130 19.09 12.75 5.93
CA LEU A 130 18.48 14.07 5.84
C LEU A 130 17.11 13.97 5.12
N PRO A 131 15.97 14.19 5.81
CA PRO A 131 14.67 13.98 5.20
C PRO A 131 14.34 15.10 4.19
N PRO A 132 13.81 14.78 3.00
CA PRO A 132 13.21 15.79 2.13
C PRO A 132 12.03 16.49 2.83
N PHE A 133 11.99 17.81 2.71
CA PHE A 133 10.93 18.63 3.33
C PHE A 133 9.69 18.82 2.44
N TRP A 134 9.75 18.38 1.18
CA TRP A 134 8.61 18.42 0.27
C TRP A 134 7.44 17.63 0.83
N SER A 135 6.35 18.34 1.12
CA SER A 135 5.13 17.76 1.67
C SER A 135 4.05 17.75 0.59
N SER A 136 3.16 16.78 0.67
CA SER A 136 2.04 16.68 -0.27
C SER A 136 1.16 17.93 -0.19
N ARG A 137 0.81 18.48 -1.36
CA ARG A 137 -0.20 19.54 -1.48
C ARG A 137 -1.63 19.01 -1.44
N TRP A 138 -1.80 17.68 -1.52
CA TRP A 138 -3.09 17.02 -1.62
C TRP A 138 -3.59 16.58 -0.26
N ARG A 139 -4.85 16.90 0.03
CA ARG A 139 -5.52 16.61 1.29
C ARG A 139 -6.74 15.73 1.02
N ALA A 140 -6.54 14.42 1.05
CA ALA A 140 -7.59 13.43 0.88
C ALA A 140 -7.29 12.22 1.75
N ARG A 141 -8.34 11.49 2.11
CA ARG A 141 -8.19 10.10 2.57
C ARG A 141 -8.19 9.21 1.35
N ASN A 142 -7.11 8.47 1.14
CA ASN A 142 -6.96 7.61 -0.03
C ASN A 142 -6.41 6.25 0.42
N PRO A 143 -7.04 5.13 0.05
CA PRO A 143 -6.36 3.86 0.05
C PRO A 143 -5.34 3.81 -1.08
N VAL A 144 -4.16 3.27 -0.79
CA VAL A 144 -3.04 3.08 -1.73
C VAL A 144 -2.39 1.72 -1.46
N PHE A 145 -1.60 1.21 -2.39
CA PHE A 145 -0.83 -0.02 -2.13
C PHE A 145 0.58 0.27 -1.63
N LEU A 146 1.10 -0.61 -0.77
CA LEU A 146 2.53 -0.65 -0.43
C LEU A 146 3.17 -1.83 -1.17
N ALA A 147 4.03 -1.57 -2.15
CA ALA A 147 4.48 -2.57 -3.11
C ALA A 147 5.95 -2.98 -2.97
N GLY A 148 6.73 -2.26 -2.15
CA GLY A 148 8.14 -2.60 -1.94
C GLY A 148 8.84 -1.62 -1.04
N VAL A 149 10.11 -1.89 -0.77
CA VAL A 149 10.96 -1.07 0.09
C VAL A 149 12.34 -0.86 -0.53
N LEU A 150 12.94 0.28 -0.21
CA LEU A 150 14.34 0.58 -0.48
C LEU A 150 14.95 1.13 0.80
N SER A 151 16.06 0.54 1.27
CA SER A 151 16.69 0.95 2.52
C SER A 151 18.15 1.32 2.30
N GLY A 152 18.59 2.35 3.02
CA GLY A 152 19.98 2.79 3.13
C GLY A 152 20.34 3.04 4.58
N VAL A 153 21.55 3.54 4.83
CA VAL A 153 22.05 3.82 6.19
C VAL A 153 21.20 4.88 6.89
N GLY A 154 20.72 5.88 6.14
CA GLY A 154 19.92 6.97 6.66
C GLY A 154 18.45 6.63 6.93
N GLY A 155 17.90 5.60 6.28
CA GLY A 155 16.50 5.21 6.50
C GLY A 155 15.90 4.30 5.44
N THR A 156 14.55 4.26 5.41
CA THR A 156 13.79 3.38 4.52
C THR A 156 12.74 4.17 3.75
N LEU A 157 12.72 3.97 2.45
CA LEU A 157 11.66 4.37 1.55
C LEU A 157 10.71 3.20 1.29
N VAL A 158 9.43 3.51 1.15
CA VAL A 158 8.35 2.59 0.79
C VAL A 158 7.82 3.01 -0.57
N ALA A 159 7.68 2.05 -1.47
CA ALA A 159 7.05 2.28 -2.78
C ALA A 159 5.53 2.21 -2.63
N ILE A 160 4.88 3.32 -2.96
CA ILE A 160 3.43 3.46 -2.98
C ILE A 160 2.93 3.35 -4.42
N VAL A 161 1.88 2.54 -4.62
CA VAL A 161 1.09 2.54 -5.86
C VAL A 161 -0.23 3.26 -5.57
N ASP A 162 -0.39 4.43 -6.16
CA ASP A 162 -1.54 5.32 -6.00
C ASP A 162 -2.51 5.12 -7.18
N GLY A 163 -3.80 5.34 -6.97
CA GLY A 163 -4.83 5.29 -8.02
C GLY A 163 -4.80 6.44 -9.04
N TYR A 164 -3.78 7.32 -8.98
CA TYR A 164 -3.62 8.44 -9.90
C TYR A 164 -2.29 8.41 -10.67
N ARG A 165 -2.37 8.39 -12.01
CA ARG A 165 -1.18 8.42 -12.90
C ARG A 165 -0.23 9.59 -12.67
N TRP A 166 -0.75 10.73 -12.26
CA TRP A 166 0.07 11.93 -12.01
C TRP A 166 0.94 11.81 -10.75
N ALA A 167 0.65 10.86 -9.86
CA ALA A 167 1.46 10.63 -8.66
C ALA A 167 2.75 9.90 -9.03
N GLY A 168 3.89 10.57 -8.87
CA GLY A 168 5.21 10.03 -9.16
C GLY A 168 5.37 9.59 -10.62
N ARG A 169 5.92 8.39 -10.82
CA ARG A 169 6.15 7.80 -12.14
C ARG A 169 5.01 6.85 -12.51
N ASP A 170 3.99 7.40 -13.17
CA ASP A 170 2.79 6.67 -13.64
C ASP A 170 2.12 5.89 -12.50
N GLY A 171 1.75 6.63 -11.44
CA GLY A 171 1.07 6.10 -10.25
C GLY A 171 1.98 5.45 -9.21
N VAL A 172 3.30 5.46 -9.39
CA VAL A 172 4.25 4.89 -8.42
C VAL A 172 5.18 5.97 -7.88
N HIS A 173 5.19 6.15 -6.55
CA HIS A 173 6.07 7.10 -5.88
C HIS A 173 6.70 6.51 -4.61
N LEU A 174 7.81 7.11 -4.17
CA LEU A 174 8.52 6.70 -2.97
C LEU A 174 8.17 7.61 -1.80
N GLN A 175 8.04 7.04 -0.61
CA GLN A 175 7.75 7.76 0.62
C GLN A 175 8.67 7.30 1.74
N MET A 176 9.16 8.24 2.56
CA MET A 176 9.87 7.89 3.79
C MET A 176 8.95 7.08 4.70
N LEU A 177 9.48 6.02 5.32
CA LEU A 177 8.74 5.18 6.24
C LEU A 177 8.01 6.00 7.31
N ASP A 178 8.67 7.01 7.89
CA ASP A 178 8.08 7.87 8.92
C ASP A 178 6.90 8.71 8.39
N ARG A 179 6.94 9.12 7.12
CA ARG A 179 5.82 9.81 6.47
C ARG A 179 4.64 8.87 6.23
N VAL A 180 4.91 7.63 5.84
CA VAL A 180 3.87 6.60 5.70
C VAL A 180 3.21 6.33 7.06
N VAL A 181 4.00 6.19 8.13
CA VAL A 181 3.50 6.01 9.50
C VAL A 181 2.63 7.19 9.94
N ALA A 182 3.09 8.42 9.71
CA ALA A 182 2.34 9.63 10.06
C ALA A 182 1.00 9.70 9.31
N ALA A 183 0.99 9.30 8.03
CA ALA A 183 -0.20 9.30 7.19
C ALA A 183 -1.15 8.14 7.47
N LEU A 184 -0.70 7.05 8.08
CA LEU A 184 -1.49 5.83 8.18
C LEU A 184 -2.71 6.01 9.09
N ARG A 185 -3.84 5.52 8.61
CA ARG A 185 -5.13 5.45 9.31
C ARG A 185 -5.66 4.02 9.40
N GLY A 186 -5.08 3.10 8.62
CA GLY A 186 -5.34 1.66 8.66
C GLY A 186 -4.47 0.94 7.63
N LEU A 187 -4.29 -0.36 7.82
CA LEU A 187 -3.58 -1.24 6.90
C LEU A 187 -4.34 -2.57 6.82
N LEU A 188 -4.52 -3.08 5.61
CA LEU A 188 -5.02 -4.42 5.35
C LEU A 188 -3.94 -5.25 4.64
N LEU A 189 -3.82 -6.50 5.06
CA LEU A 189 -3.11 -7.55 4.35
C LEU A 189 -4.18 -8.41 3.66
N VAL A 190 -4.35 -8.25 2.36
CA VAL A 190 -5.20 -9.13 1.55
C VAL A 190 -4.38 -10.35 1.16
N VAL A 191 -4.85 -11.54 1.55
CA VAL A 191 -4.15 -12.82 1.34
C VAL A 191 -5.14 -13.91 0.95
N PRO A 192 -4.68 -15.01 0.33
CA PRO A 192 -5.47 -16.25 0.25
C PRO A 192 -5.99 -16.66 1.63
N ALA A 193 -7.23 -17.15 1.71
CA ALA A 193 -7.86 -17.53 2.97
C ALA A 193 -7.06 -18.60 3.75
N ALA A 194 -6.32 -19.47 3.04
CA ALA A 194 -5.42 -20.44 3.63
C ALA A 194 -4.25 -19.81 4.42
N ASP A 195 -3.79 -18.63 4.00
CA ASP A 195 -2.66 -17.91 4.61
C ASP A 195 -3.10 -16.93 5.70
N ALA A 196 -4.40 -16.86 5.98
CA ALA A 196 -4.98 -15.97 6.99
C ALA A 196 -4.29 -16.08 8.36
N ALA A 197 -3.99 -17.30 8.81
CA ALA A 197 -3.33 -17.52 10.10
C ALA A 197 -1.90 -16.96 10.12
N ALA A 198 -1.15 -17.11 9.02
CA ALA A 198 0.20 -16.58 8.88
C ALA A 198 0.19 -15.04 8.85
N ALA A 199 -0.76 -14.44 8.12
CA ALA A 199 -0.96 -12.99 8.09
C ALA A 199 -1.33 -12.43 9.48
N ARG A 200 -2.27 -13.05 10.21
CA ARG A 200 -2.59 -12.64 11.59
C ARG A 200 -1.39 -12.76 12.53
N ALA A 201 -0.62 -13.83 12.41
CA ALA A 201 0.59 -14.00 13.20
C ALA A 201 1.64 -12.93 12.91
N LEU A 202 1.80 -12.52 11.64
CA LEU A 202 2.68 -11.40 11.26
C LEU A 202 2.24 -10.09 11.91
N VAL A 203 0.94 -9.75 11.80
CA VAL A 203 0.36 -8.55 12.39
C VAL A 203 0.52 -8.53 13.91
N ALA A 204 0.24 -9.66 14.57
CA ALA A 204 0.42 -9.81 16.02
C ALA A 204 1.89 -9.65 16.46
N ARG A 205 2.85 -10.25 15.73
CA ARG A 205 4.29 -10.08 16.02
C ARG A 205 4.76 -8.64 15.88
N ALA A 206 4.13 -7.86 15.00
CA ALA A 206 4.39 -6.43 14.85
C ALA A 206 3.75 -5.57 15.97
N GLY A 207 3.00 -6.18 16.89
CA GLY A 207 2.40 -5.51 18.05
C GLY A 207 1.00 -4.95 17.79
N PHE A 208 0.33 -5.39 16.74
CA PHE A 208 -1.05 -5.00 16.41
C PHE A 208 -2.05 -6.10 16.77
N THR A 209 -3.31 -5.70 16.92
CA THR A 209 -4.43 -6.63 16.98
C THR A 209 -4.84 -6.95 15.53
N PRO A 210 -4.85 -8.24 15.12
CA PRO A 210 -5.23 -8.67 13.79
C PRO A 210 -6.73 -8.88 13.58
#